data_AF-A0A7C5GKY1-F1
#
_entry.id   AF-A0A7C5GKY1-F1
#
_cell.length_a   1.000
_cell.length_b   1.000
_cell.length_c   1.000
_cell.angle_alpha   90.00
_cell.angle_beta   90.00
_cell.angle_gamma   90.00
#
_symmetry.space_group_name_H-M   'P 1'
#
loop_
_entity.id
_entity.type
_entity.pdbx_description
1 polymer ?
#
loop_
_entity_poly.entity_id
_entity_poly.type
_entity_poly.pdbx_seq_one_letter_code
_entity_poly.pdbx_strand_id
1 'polypeptide(L)'
;MAQSGEEWDLVLSVQSTDTSVYRDLYNKAGVKPEYCSFQCDMWDVVELIPPTSEYLILYFPHNDITDPEHYWSPPCTGIYTYDRRPPTFTSSVWRFKIQSTYYRNLEVKLSWQGLETTTIPPYHSFWMHNLQNDSVWNLRSIRDAQYIFTLSRASFAKFDLEVRRNVIYRFTISPSEVFLRIGELVNFSTYLHETTGDSFPVPVSYTLHGDNGAIFPDGTFISSAAGNAYLIATYQIWSDTARIYVSDTPITRTVTFEPGWNMFSLPLNAPDRRLSVIFPGLVYAFAWDPASIRYNSIGLLDTLNLGNGYFVLALNDTAYNISGFPISMIERTLLPGWNMLGSLVDTIPADSVKFTPRDNFVPPFYIYNPSLKRYEVSSIFVPGKSYWGLVIDTTQVMYRKTRR
;
A
#
# COMPACT_ATOMS: atom_id res chain seq x y z
N MET A 1 23.57 -2.68 17.25
CA MET A 1 24.72 -1.80 17.54
C MET A 1 24.23 -0.38 17.45
N ALA A 2 24.31 0.41 18.51
CA ALA A 2 23.99 1.83 18.45
C ALA A 2 25.00 2.51 17.51
N GLN A 3 24.53 3.10 16.41
CA GLN A 3 25.37 3.92 15.54
C GLN A 3 25.66 5.22 16.28
N SER A 4 26.78 5.28 17.02
CA SER A 4 27.19 6.41 17.86
C SER A 4 27.71 7.63 17.07
N GLY A 5 27.38 7.74 15.77
CA GLY A 5 27.81 8.83 14.88
C GLY A 5 26.73 9.25 13.89
N GLU A 6 25.47 8.93 14.17
CA GLU A 6 24.36 9.37 13.34
C GLU A 6 24.10 10.87 13.52
N GLU A 7 24.13 11.61 12.42
CA GLU A 7 23.89 13.04 12.37
C GLU A 7 23.06 13.38 11.13
N TRP A 8 21.95 14.08 11.33
CA TRP A 8 21.13 14.58 10.24
C TRP A 8 20.24 15.74 10.68
N ASP A 9 19.84 16.57 9.72
CA ASP A 9 18.80 17.58 9.88
C ASP A 9 17.72 17.31 8.82
N LEU A 10 16.45 17.23 9.23
CA LEU A 10 15.31 17.40 8.35
C LEU A 10 14.98 18.88 8.31
N VAL A 11 15.12 19.50 7.14
CA VAL A 11 14.80 20.92 6.97
C VAL A 11 13.31 21.05 6.67
N LEU A 12 12.60 21.81 7.50
CA LEU A 12 11.22 22.21 7.30
C LEU A 12 11.17 23.66 6.84
N SER A 13 10.31 23.93 5.86
CA SER A 13 10.11 25.26 5.30
C SER A 13 8.63 25.54 5.09
N VAL A 14 8.22 26.77 5.31
CA VAL A 14 6.86 27.25 5.08
C VAL A 14 6.87 28.49 4.21
N GLN A 15 5.92 28.55 3.28
CA GLN A 15 5.69 29.73 2.46
C GLN A 15 4.21 29.88 2.15
N SER A 16 3.76 31.11 1.96
CA SER A 16 2.44 31.36 1.36
C SER A 16 2.48 30.96 -0.12
N THR A 17 1.40 30.34 -0.63
CA THR A 17 1.24 30.10 -2.07
C THR A 17 0.71 31.34 -2.79
N ASP A 18 -0.04 32.19 -2.09
CA ASP A 18 -0.61 33.44 -2.60
C ASP A 18 0.47 34.47 -2.96
N THR A 19 1.61 34.45 -2.25
CA THR A 19 2.74 35.38 -2.48
C THR A 19 4.08 34.70 -2.19
N SER A 20 5.09 34.90 -3.04
CA SER A 20 6.43 34.35 -2.83
C SER A 20 7.30 35.13 -1.83
N VAL A 21 6.78 36.24 -1.30
CA VAL A 21 7.51 37.20 -0.47
C VAL A 21 7.72 36.66 0.95
N TYR A 22 6.75 35.91 1.48
CA TYR A 22 6.76 35.45 2.86
C TYR A 22 7.10 33.98 2.95
N ARG A 23 8.31 33.73 3.44
CA ARG A 23 8.89 32.40 3.51
C ARG A 23 9.77 32.32 4.74
N ASP A 24 9.61 31.22 5.44
CA ASP A 24 10.49 30.81 6.52
C ASP A 24 11.05 29.44 6.13
N LEU A 25 12.34 29.41 5.81
CA LEU A 25 12.92 28.37 4.96
C LEU A 25 13.81 27.38 5.71
N TYR A 26 14.25 27.75 6.91
CA TYR A 26 15.36 27.06 7.57
C TYR A 26 14.96 26.72 8.99
N ASN A 27 13.96 25.86 9.14
CA ASN A 27 13.64 25.23 10.42
C ASN A 27 14.14 23.79 10.41
N LYS A 28 14.59 23.27 11.55
CA LYS A 28 15.24 21.95 11.58
C LYS A 28 14.80 21.12 12.76
N ALA A 29 14.26 19.93 12.46
CA ALA A 29 14.24 18.82 13.40
C ALA A 29 15.45 17.94 13.06
N GLY A 30 16.27 17.57 14.05
CA GLY A 30 17.51 16.88 13.74
C GLY A 30 18.08 16.03 14.86
N VAL A 31 19.15 15.32 14.52
CA VAL A 31 19.91 14.50 15.44
C VAL A 31 21.37 14.90 15.40
N LYS A 32 21.97 15.08 16.59
CA LYS A 32 23.40 15.39 16.77
C LYS A 32 24.03 14.45 17.80
N PRO A 33 25.22 13.90 17.54
CA PRO A 33 25.82 12.90 18.42
C PRO A 33 26.49 13.50 19.67
N GLU A 34 27.21 14.61 19.55
CA GLU A 34 28.03 15.17 20.64
C GLU A 34 27.33 16.36 21.31
N TYR A 35 27.38 16.42 22.65
CA TYR A 35 26.86 17.54 23.46
C TYR A 35 25.38 17.90 23.23
N CYS A 36 24.60 16.98 22.66
CA CYS A 36 23.18 17.15 22.41
C CYS A 36 22.34 16.51 23.53
N SER A 37 21.21 17.12 23.88
CA SER A 37 20.32 16.74 24.96
C SER A 37 18.85 16.72 24.51
N PHE A 38 17.94 16.35 25.41
CA PHE A 38 16.49 16.45 25.15
C PHE A 38 15.91 17.77 25.69
N GLN A 39 16.78 18.72 26.04
CA GLN A 39 16.46 20.11 26.38
C GLN A 39 17.28 21.03 25.46
N CYS A 40 17.17 22.35 25.65
CA CYS A 40 18.00 23.27 24.89
C CYS A 40 19.49 23.08 25.19
N ASP A 41 20.28 23.04 24.12
CA ASP A 41 21.73 23.03 24.17
C ASP A 41 22.34 23.91 23.05
N MET A 42 23.62 23.75 22.77
CA MET A 42 24.34 24.56 21.78
C MET A 42 23.91 24.29 20.33
N TRP A 43 23.20 23.20 20.07
CA TRP A 43 22.71 22.81 18.76
C TRP A 43 21.32 23.36 18.47
N ASP A 44 20.59 23.80 19.48
CA ASP A 44 19.28 24.44 19.32
C ASP A 44 19.45 25.93 19.04
N VAL A 45 18.53 26.48 18.24
CA VAL A 45 18.53 27.89 17.87
C VAL A 45 17.18 28.47 18.26
N VAL A 46 17.22 29.51 19.09
CA VAL A 46 16.01 30.24 19.51
C VAL A 46 15.40 30.94 18.30
N GLU A 47 14.08 30.88 18.20
CA GLU A 47 13.33 31.51 17.12
C GLU A 47 13.38 33.04 17.23
N LEU A 48 13.58 33.70 16.09
CA LEU A 48 13.61 35.16 16.03
C LEU A 48 12.27 35.67 15.52
N ILE A 49 11.57 36.42 16.36
CA ILE A 49 10.31 37.04 15.97
C ILE A 49 10.59 38.07 14.85
N PRO A 50 9.91 37.96 13.68
CA PRO A 50 10.08 38.91 12.60
C PRO A 50 9.79 40.35 13.06
N PRO A 51 10.56 41.36 12.61
CA PRO A 51 10.35 42.76 13.00
C PRO A 51 9.14 43.39 12.28
N THR A 52 8.22 42.58 11.73
CA THR A 52 7.05 43.00 10.96
C THR A 52 5.77 42.65 11.72
N SER A 53 4.69 43.40 11.46
CA SER A 53 3.37 43.12 12.05
C SER A 53 2.69 41.89 11.43
N GLU A 54 3.01 41.59 10.18
CA GLU A 54 2.51 40.43 9.45
C GLU A 54 3.67 39.49 9.12
N TYR A 55 3.52 38.22 9.50
CA TYR A 55 4.49 37.17 9.22
C TYR A 55 3.85 35.79 9.18
N LEU A 56 4.56 34.86 8.55
CA LEU A 56 4.31 33.43 8.54
C LEU A 56 5.62 32.77 9.00
N ILE A 57 5.57 32.01 10.10
CA ILE A 57 6.74 31.34 10.68
C ILE A 57 6.41 29.91 11.05
N LEU A 58 7.42 29.05 11.04
CA LEU A 58 7.40 27.73 11.66
C LEU A 58 8.32 27.76 12.89
N TYR A 59 7.96 27.09 13.97
CA TYR A 59 8.84 26.96 15.14
C TYR A 59 8.49 25.74 16.00
N PHE A 60 9.44 25.29 16.80
CA PHE A 60 9.30 24.23 17.81
C PHE A 60 9.00 24.86 19.18
N PRO A 61 7.77 24.75 19.72
CA PRO A 61 7.42 25.29 21.02
C PRO A 61 7.85 24.37 22.17
N HIS A 62 8.59 24.95 23.13
CA HIS A 62 8.96 24.32 24.39
C HIS A 62 8.53 25.14 25.62
N ASN A 63 7.47 25.95 25.45
CA ASN A 63 7.02 26.96 26.41
C ASN A 63 5.63 26.71 27.02
N ASP A 64 5.05 25.53 26.80
CA ASP A 64 3.73 25.17 27.34
C ASP A 64 3.87 24.12 28.44
N ILE A 65 3.79 24.55 29.70
CA ILE A 65 3.92 23.65 30.86
C ILE A 65 2.80 22.60 30.95
N THR A 66 1.69 22.81 30.23
CA THR A 66 0.59 21.84 30.17
C THR A 66 0.85 20.71 29.17
N ASP A 67 1.91 20.82 28.37
CA ASP A 67 2.41 19.81 27.43
C ASP A 67 3.77 19.27 27.91
N PRO A 68 3.81 18.44 28.98
CA PRO A 68 5.05 18.02 29.63
C PRO A 68 5.98 17.21 28.73
N GLU A 69 5.47 16.60 27.65
CA GLU A 69 6.29 15.85 26.69
C GLU A 69 7.16 16.77 25.83
N HIS A 70 6.69 18.00 25.57
CA HIS A 70 7.37 18.97 24.72
C HIS A 70 7.84 20.20 25.51
N TYR A 71 7.56 20.30 26.80
CA TYR A 71 7.98 21.42 27.64
C TYR A 71 9.47 21.34 28.01
N TRP A 72 10.19 22.46 27.88
CA TRP A 72 11.54 22.61 28.43
C TRP A 72 11.53 23.56 29.63
N SER A 73 12.04 23.08 30.76
CA SER A 73 12.16 23.89 31.98
C SER A 73 13.14 25.05 31.81
N PRO A 74 12.99 26.14 32.59
CA PRO A 74 13.94 27.24 32.56
C PRO A 74 15.39 26.76 32.80
N PRO A 75 16.39 27.32 32.08
CA PRO A 75 16.32 28.50 31.22
C PRO A 75 15.86 28.23 29.77
N CYS A 76 15.50 26.99 29.43
CA CYS A 76 15.19 26.56 28.06
C CYS A 76 13.74 26.78 27.62
N THR A 77 12.91 27.42 28.45
CA THR A 77 11.50 27.68 28.12
C THR A 77 11.41 28.72 27.00
N GLY A 78 11.00 28.31 25.80
CA GLY A 78 10.99 29.21 24.64
C GLY A 78 10.38 28.59 23.38
N ILE A 79 10.63 29.25 22.25
CA ILE A 79 10.33 28.77 20.91
C ILE A 79 11.64 28.73 20.11
N TYR A 80 11.80 27.71 19.28
CA TYR A 80 13.07 27.40 18.63
C TYR A 80 12.89 27.17 17.13
N THR A 81 13.86 27.62 16.34
CA THR A 81 13.98 27.35 14.89
C THR A 81 14.58 25.98 14.66
N TYR A 82 15.55 25.57 15.50
CA TYR A 82 16.18 24.25 15.48
C TYR A 82 15.89 23.54 16.79
N ASP A 83 15.32 22.32 16.71
CA ASP A 83 15.19 21.35 17.80
C ASP A 83 15.98 20.10 17.40
N ARG A 84 17.11 19.87 18.09
CA ARG A 84 17.99 18.73 17.83
C ARG A 84 18.10 17.84 19.05
N ARG A 85 18.21 16.54 18.82
CA ARG A 85 18.18 15.52 19.88
C ARG A 85 19.33 14.52 19.75
N PRO A 86 19.76 13.87 20.84
CA PRO A 86 20.77 12.83 20.76
C PRO A 86 20.24 11.57 20.04
N PRO A 87 21.11 10.76 19.39
CA PRO A 87 20.73 9.55 18.65
C PRO A 87 20.40 8.35 19.56
N THR A 88 19.86 8.58 20.75
CA THR A 88 19.63 7.55 21.78
C THR A 88 18.18 7.05 21.82
N PHE A 89 17.25 7.72 21.14
CA PHE A 89 15.85 7.32 21.10
C PHE A 89 15.55 6.20 20.10
N THR A 90 14.49 5.44 20.35
CA THR A 90 13.89 4.52 19.37
C THR A 90 12.78 5.19 18.57
N SER A 91 11.97 6.01 19.23
CA SER A 91 11.02 6.95 18.62
C SER A 91 11.09 8.28 19.35
N SER A 92 10.85 9.38 18.64
CA SER A 92 10.87 10.74 19.18
C SER A 92 9.92 11.63 18.39
N VAL A 93 9.22 12.55 19.08
CA VAL A 93 8.23 13.45 18.48
C VAL A 93 8.69 14.90 18.56
N TRP A 94 8.81 15.55 17.41
CA TRP A 94 9.02 16.99 17.29
C TRP A 94 7.69 17.68 17.07
N ARG A 95 7.18 18.33 18.10
CA ARG A 95 6.02 19.22 17.98
C ARG A 95 6.47 20.53 17.37
N PHE A 96 5.78 20.98 16.33
CA PHE A 96 5.99 22.30 15.76
C PHE A 96 4.68 23.01 15.43
N LYS A 97 4.76 24.33 15.35
CA LYS A 97 3.64 25.21 15.00
C LYS A 97 3.99 25.98 13.73
N ILE A 98 3.01 26.10 12.84
CA ILE A 98 3.05 27.05 11.73
C ILE A 98 2.08 28.16 12.06
N GLN A 99 2.58 29.37 12.29
CA GLN A 99 1.78 30.50 12.75
C GLN A 99 1.77 31.62 11.72
N SER A 100 0.59 32.18 11.51
CA SER A 100 0.37 33.37 10.70
C SER A 100 -0.27 34.46 11.56
N THR A 101 0.22 35.70 11.44
CA THR A 101 -0.44 36.88 12.02
C THR A 101 -1.29 37.65 11.02
N TYR A 102 -1.37 37.18 9.77
CA TYR A 102 -2.14 37.85 8.71
C TYR A 102 -3.63 37.89 9.03
N TYR A 103 -4.27 39.02 8.76
CA TYR A 103 -5.70 39.20 8.97
C TYR A 103 -6.55 38.65 7.80
N ARG A 104 -6.11 37.55 7.19
CA ARG A 104 -6.83 36.80 6.15
C ARG A 104 -6.43 35.33 6.22
N ASN A 105 -7.26 34.48 5.62
CA ASN A 105 -6.85 33.09 5.40
C ASN A 105 -5.67 33.05 4.43
N LEU A 106 -4.74 32.13 4.66
CA LEU A 106 -3.60 31.90 3.79
C LEU A 106 -3.64 30.47 3.29
N GLU A 107 -3.37 30.27 2.01
CA GLU A 107 -2.92 28.98 1.55
C GLU A 107 -1.41 28.86 1.81
N VAL A 108 -1.04 27.85 2.59
CA VAL A 108 0.31 27.64 3.11
C VAL A 108 0.86 26.34 2.57
N LYS A 109 2.08 26.40 2.07
CA LYS A 109 2.86 25.24 1.65
C LYS A 109 3.92 24.95 2.71
N LEU A 110 3.79 23.79 3.35
CA LEU A 110 4.83 23.15 4.17
C LEU A 110 5.67 22.25 3.26
N SER A 111 6.97 22.43 3.24
CA SER A 111 7.92 21.62 2.47
C SER A 111 9.02 21.08 3.35
N TRP A 112 9.55 19.90 3.01
CA TRP A 112 10.64 19.26 3.73
C TRP A 112 11.78 18.84 2.80
N GLN A 113 13.00 18.86 3.29
CA GLN A 113 14.21 18.47 2.57
C GLN A 113 15.16 17.68 3.47
N GLY A 114 16.01 16.86 2.86
CA GLY A 114 16.99 16.03 3.55
C GLY A 114 16.71 14.54 3.47
N LEU A 115 15.47 14.12 3.20
CA LEU A 115 15.11 12.69 3.12
C LEU A 115 15.75 11.99 1.93
N GLU A 116 16.03 12.74 0.87
CA GLU A 116 16.71 12.32 -0.35
C GLU A 116 18.24 12.21 -0.21
N THR A 117 18.80 12.72 0.89
CA THR A 117 20.24 12.71 1.14
C THR A 117 20.68 11.40 1.78
N THR A 118 22.00 11.17 1.83
CA THR A 118 22.58 9.99 2.52
C THR A 118 22.73 10.19 4.02
N THR A 119 22.47 11.40 4.56
CA THR A 119 22.67 11.69 5.98
C THR A 119 21.51 11.18 6.83
N ILE A 120 20.27 11.33 6.35
CA ILE A 120 19.10 10.71 6.99
C ILE A 120 19.09 9.21 6.67
N PRO A 121 19.21 8.32 7.68
CA PRO A 121 19.27 6.88 7.42
C PRO A 121 18.03 6.36 6.70
N PRO A 122 18.19 5.50 5.67
CA PRO A 122 17.08 4.97 4.87
C PRO A 122 16.19 3.98 5.62
N TYR A 123 16.56 3.62 6.86
CA TYR A 123 15.85 2.69 7.73
C TYR A 123 14.88 3.41 8.69
N HIS A 124 14.84 4.75 8.64
CA HIS A 124 14.04 5.60 9.53
C HIS A 124 12.74 6.02 8.87
N SER A 125 11.66 6.00 9.64
CA SER A 125 10.36 6.53 9.21
C SER A 125 10.12 7.91 9.80
N PHE A 126 9.37 8.73 9.06
CA PHE A 126 9.05 10.10 9.40
C PHE A 126 7.55 10.29 9.22
N TRP A 127 6.80 10.20 10.31
CA TRP A 127 5.35 10.30 10.33
C TRP A 127 4.94 11.72 10.73
N MET A 128 4.17 12.36 9.88
CA MET A 128 3.57 13.66 10.12
C MET A 128 2.14 13.46 10.60
N HIS A 129 1.82 14.04 11.76
CA HIS A 129 0.48 14.08 12.32
C HIS A 129 -0.01 15.53 12.31
N ASN A 130 -1.09 15.79 11.58
CA ASN A 130 -1.74 17.10 11.58
C ASN A 130 -2.79 17.14 12.68
N LEU A 131 -2.52 17.90 13.74
CA LEU A 131 -3.37 17.94 14.93
C LEU A 131 -4.65 18.78 14.75
N GLN A 132 -4.94 19.27 13.55
CA GLN A 132 -6.15 20.05 13.25
C GLN A 132 -7.24 19.17 12.66
N ASN A 133 -6.86 18.10 11.98
CA ASN A 133 -7.77 17.24 11.25
C ASN A 133 -7.46 15.74 11.44
N ASP A 134 -6.57 15.41 12.38
CA ASP A 134 -6.12 14.07 12.73
C ASP A 134 -5.55 13.25 11.55
N SER A 135 -5.16 13.92 10.46
CA SER A 135 -4.54 13.22 9.32
C SER A 135 -3.11 12.84 9.63
N VAL A 136 -2.73 11.63 9.20
CA VAL A 136 -1.41 11.04 9.44
C VAL A 136 -0.83 10.51 8.13
N TRP A 137 0.42 10.85 7.83
CA TRP A 137 1.10 10.38 6.62
C TRP A 137 2.61 10.29 6.82
N ASN A 138 3.28 9.46 6.02
CA ASN A 138 4.73 9.38 6.04
C ASN A 138 5.34 10.37 5.04
N LEU A 139 6.33 11.16 5.47
CA LEU A 139 7.00 12.14 4.62
C LEU A 139 7.72 11.52 3.42
N ARG A 140 8.15 10.25 3.53
CA ARG A 140 8.77 9.51 2.42
C ARG A 140 7.77 9.09 1.34
N SER A 141 6.47 9.15 1.60
CA SER A 141 5.42 8.79 0.64
C SER A 141 5.09 9.89 -0.36
N ILE A 142 5.56 11.11 -0.14
CA ILE A 142 5.17 12.28 -0.94
C ILE A 142 6.28 12.62 -1.92
N ARG A 143 6.00 12.51 -3.22
CA ARG A 143 6.96 12.73 -4.30
C ARG A 143 7.56 14.13 -4.30
N ASP A 144 6.72 15.15 -4.09
CA ASP A 144 7.14 16.55 -4.19
C ASP A 144 7.60 17.14 -2.85
N ALA A 145 7.68 16.31 -1.80
CA ALA A 145 8.11 16.70 -0.45
C ALA A 145 7.40 17.97 0.08
N GLN A 146 6.10 18.09 -0.19
CA GLN A 146 5.30 19.25 0.19
C GLN A 146 3.86 18.87 0.55
N TYR A 147 3.26 19.68 1.41
CA TYR A 147 1.88 19.60 1.85
C TYR A 147 1.27 21.00 1.84
N ILE A 148 0.13 21.16 1.18
CA ILE A 148 -0.58 22.44 1.06
C ILE A 148 -1.84 22.36 1.92
N PHE A 149 -2.07 23.39 2.74
CA PHE A 149 -3.25 23.51 3.57
C PHE A 149 -3.66 24.98 3.73
N THR A 150 -4.91 25.19 4.13
CA THR A 150 -5.41 26.53 4.45
C THR A 150 -5.23 26.82 5.94
N LEU A 151 -4.56 27.92 6.24
CA LEU A 151 -4.44 28.46 7.59
C LEU A 151 -5.44 29.61 7.76
N SER A 152 -6.24 29.55 8.83
CA SER A 152 -7.22 30.61 9.13
C SER A 152 -6.54 31.92 9.52
N ARG A 153 -7.25 33.04 9.35
CA ARG A 153 -6.76 34.38 9.75
C ARG A 153 -6.21 34.39 11.18
N ALA A 154 -5.05 35.03 11.37
CA ALA A 154 -4.38 35.21 12.65
C ALA A 154 -4.36 33.93 13.52
N SER A 155 -4.05 32.79 12.91
CA SER A 155 -4.13 31.47 13.52
C SER A 155 -2.80 30.72 13.41
N PHE A 156 -2.73 29.58 14.08
CA PHE A 156 -1.67 28.61 13.91
C PHE A 156 -2.23 27.22 13.56
N ALA A 157 -1.38 26.40 12.98
CA ALA A 157 -1.53 24.97 12.80
C ALA A 157 -0.44 24.26 13.63
N LYS A 158 -0.78 23.13 14.26
CA LYS A 158 0.11 22.30 15.08
C LYS A 158 0.33 20.95 14.39
N PHE A 159 1.58 20.53 14.37
CA PHE A 159 1.98 19.25 13.79
C PHE A 159 2.90 18.52 14.74
N ASP A 160 2.82 17.19 14.71
CA ASP A 160 3.81 16.33 15.31
C ASP A 160 4.57 15.60 14.20
N LEU A 161 5.89 15.74 14.21
CA LEU A 161 6.80 14.93 13.42
C LEU A 161 7.33 13.80 14.30
N GLU A 162 6.78 12.60 14.14
CA GLU A 162 7.28 11.39 14.78
C GLU A 162 8.37 10.74 13.91
N VAL A 163 9.56 10.57 14.49
CA VAL A 163 10.66 9.86 13.83
C VAL A 163 10.91 8.55 14.55
N ARG A 164 10.75 7.43 13.84
CA ARG A 164 11.04 6.09 14.36
C ARG A 164 12.33 5.56 13.75
N ARG A 165 13.27 5.19 14.61
CA ARG A 165 14.61 4.76 14.23
C ARG A 165 14.68 3.26 13.98
N ASN A 166 15.38 2.90 12.92
CA ASN A 166 15.65 1.55 12.44
C ASN A 166 14.43 0.61 12.40
N VAL A 167 13.26 1.12 12.03
CA VAL A 167 12.03 0.34 11.96
C VAL A 167 11.76 -0.24 10.58
N ILE A 168 12.31 0.33 9.51
CA ILE A 168 12.07 -0.13 8.14
C ILE A 168 12.96 -1.35 7.87
N TYR A 169 12.34 -2.50 7.57
CA TYR A 169 13.04 -3.77 7.39
C TYR A 169 12.89 -4.37 6.00
N ARG A 170 11.95 -3.89 5.19
CA ARG A 170 11.64 -4.47 3.88
C ARG A 170 11.08 -3.43 2.92
N PHE A 171 11.46 -3.56 1.66
CA PHE A 171 10.87 -2.88 0.52
C PHE A 171 10.22 -3.93 -0.39
N THR A 172 9.06 -3.62 -0.98
CA THR A 172 8.41 -4.50 -1.96
C THR A 172 7.85 -3.76 -3.15
N ILE A 173 7.87 -4.42 -4.32
CA ILE A 173 7.05 -4.07 -5.47
C ILE A 173 5.86 -5.04 -5.55
N SER A 174 4.67 -4.50 -5.84
CA SER A 174 3.44 -5.26 -6.00
C SER A 174 2.69 -4.81 -7.26
N PRO A 175 2.20 -5.73 -8.10
CA PRO A 175 2.45 -7.18 -8.05
C PRO A 175 3.93 -7.52 -8.28
N SER A 176 4.43 -8.61 -7.68
CA SER A 176 5.81 -9.07 -7.93
C SER A 176 5.94 -9.95 -9.17
N GLU A 177 4.82 -10.34 -9.77
CA GLU A 177 4.76 -11.17 -10.98
C GLU A 177 3.44 -10.91 -11.72
N VAL A 178 3.50 -10.66 -13.03
CA VAL A 178 2.34 -10.39 -13.89
C VAL A 178 2.41 -11.17 -15.20
N PHE A 179 1.25 -11.57 -15.70
CA PHE A 179 1.08 -12.14 -17.03
C PHE A 179 0.13 -11.24 -17.81
N LEU A 180 0.57 -10.76 -18.97
CA LEU A 180 -0.13 -9.77 -19.78
C LEU A 180 -0.25 -10.26 -21.23
N ARG A 181 -1.33 -9.84 -21.89
CA ARG A 181 -1.42 -9.85 -23.36
C ARG A 181 -0.84 -8.57 -23.90
N ILE A 182 -0.32 -8.60 -25.14
CA ILE A 182 0.12 -7.40 -25.84
C ILE A 182 -1.00 -6.35 -25.83
N GLY A 183 -0.68 -5.12 -25.41
CA GLY A 183 -1.61 -4.00 -25.26
C GLY A 183 -2.28 -3.89 -23.90
N GLU A 184 -2.14 -4.88 -23.01
CA GLU A 184 -2.66 -4.78 -21.64
C GLU A 184 -1.80 -3.88 -20.76
N LEU A 185 -2.48 -3.24 -19.79
CA LEU A 185 -1.93 -2.35 -18.79
C LEU A 185 -1.96 -3.01 -17.41
N VAL A 186 -0.96 -2.73 -16.59
CA VAL A 186 -0.95 -3.06 -15.16
C VAL A 186 -0.31 -1.94 -14.37
N ASN A 187 -0.79 -1.70 -13.15
CA ASN A 187 -0.17 -0.72 -12.25
C ASN A 187 0.70 -1.44 -11.21
N PHE A 188 1.94 -0.97 -11.07
CA PHE A 188 2.84 -1.39 -9.99
C PHE A 188 2.84 -0.35 -8.88
N SER A 189 2.85 -0.83 -7.63
CA SER A 189 2.97 0.00 -6.43
C SER A 189 4.08 -0.54 -5.54
N THR A 190 4.71 0.35 -4.79
CA THR A 190 5.91 0.05 -4.00
C THR A 190 5.74 0.51 -2.57
N TYR A 191 6.16 -0.32 -1.61
CA TYR A 191 5.95 -0.09 -0.19
C TYR A 191 7.24 -0.31 0.61
N LEU A 192 7.46 0.53 1.60
CA LEU A 192 8.34 0.24 2.73
C LEU A 192 7.50 -0.34 3.87
N HIS A 193 8.05 -1.34 4.56
CA HIS A 193 7.40 -2.04 5.66
C HIS A 193 8.17 -1.83 6.96
N GLU A 194 7.44 -1.49 8.02
CA GLU A 194 7.98 -1.30 9.37
C GLU A 194 7.82 -2.56 10.22
N THR A 195 8.75 -2.78 11.15
CA THR A 195 8.71 -3.88 12.13
C THR A 195 7.51 -3.80 13.08
N THR A 196 6.88 -2.63 13.18
CA THR A 196 5.65 -2.35 13.93
C THR A 196 4.39 -2.88 13.25
N GLY A 197 4.47 -3.28 11.97
CA GLY A 197 3.34 -3.74 11.16
C GLY A 197 2.81 -2.70 10.17
N ASP A 198 3.22 -1.43 10.29
CA ASP A 198 2.85 -0.37 9.36
C ASP A 198 3.51 -0.57 7.98
N SER A 199 2.89 -0.01 6.94
CA SER A 199 3.44 0.03 5.59
C SER A 199 2.97 1.27 4.86
N PHE A 200 3.85 1.90 4.09
CA PHE A 200 3.53 3.14 3.38
C PHE A 200 4.15 3.13 1.97
N PRO A 201 3.47 3.73 0.98
CA PRO A 201 3.97 3.76 -0.38
C PRO A 201 5.19 4.69 -0.47
N VAL A 202 6.08 4.46 -1.43
CA VAL A 202 7.20 5.37 -1.71
C VAL A 202 7.34 5.64 -3.22
N PRO A 203 7.72 6.86 -3.63
CA PRO A 203 8.02 7.16 -5.02
C PRO A 203 9.32 6.46 -5.42
N VAL A 204 9.38 5.84 -6.59
CA VAL A 204 10.54 5.05 -7.04
C VAL A 204 11.01 5.49 -8.43
N SER A 205 12.25 5.12 -8.76
CA SER A 205 12.69 5.01 -10.14
C SER A 205 12.49 3.58 -10.63
N TYR A 206 12.01 3.44 -11.86
CA TYR A 206 11.81 2.15 -12.51
C TYR A 206 12.88 1.93 -13.58
N THR A 207 13.45 0.72 -13.59
CA THR A 207 14.30 0.22 -14.66
C THR A 207 13.66 -1.03 -15.25
N LEU A 208 13.27 -0.97 -16.52
CA LEU A 208 12.73 -2.11 -17.25
C LEU A 208 13.85 -2.83 -17.99
N HIS A 209 13.95 -4.15 -17.77
CA HIS A 209 14.84 -5.04 -18.51
C HIS A 209 14.01 -5.93 -19.43
N GLY A 210 14.03 -5.63 -20.73
CA GLY A 210 13.28 -6.33 -21.78
C GLY A 210 12.52 -5.34 -22.66
N ASP A 211 12.19 -5.74 -23.88
CA ASP A 211 11.52 -4.90 -24.89
C ASP A 211 10.00 -5.14 -24.93
N ASN A 212 9.44 -5.66 -23.84
CA ASN A 212 8.07 -6.17 -23.76
C ASN A 212 7.01 -5.09 -23.54
N GLY A 213 7.40 -3.84 -23.32
CA GLY A 213 6.50 -2.76 -22.96
C GLY A 213 7.20 -1.47 -22.57
N ALA A 214 6.43 -0.54 -22.01
CA ALA A 214 6.91 0.71 -21.43
C ALA A 214 6.34 0.89 -20.01
N ILE A 215 7.16 1.43 -19.10
CA ILE A 215 6.77 1.78 -17.72
C ILE A 215 6.75 3.30 -17.56
N PHE A 216 5.69 3.83 -16.95
CA PHE A 216 5.53 5.25 -16.63
C PHE A 216 5.92 5.55 -15.17
N PRO A 217 6.27 6.81 -14.82
CA PRO A 217 6.72 7.17 -13.46
C PRO A 217 5.69 6.95 -12.34
N ASP A 218 4.41 6.80 -12.68
CA ASP A 218 3.31 6.51 -11.77
C ASP A 218 3.18 5.01 -11.43
N GLY A 219 3.96 4.15 -12.09
CA GLY A 219 3.90 2.69 -11.94
C GLY A 219 3.10 1.98 -13.02
N THR A 220 2.48 2.70 -13.96
CA THR A 220 1.71 2.10 -15.05
C THR A 220 2.63 1.47 -16.08
N PHE A 221 2.50 0.16 -16.31
CA PHE A 221 3.19 -0.57 -17.37
C PHE A 221 2.20 -0.92 -18.49
N ILE A 222 2.56 -0.62 -19.74
CA ILE A 222 1.85 -1.06 -20.94
C ILE A 222 2.70 -2.08 -21.70
N SER A 223 2.13 -3.23 -22.00
CA SER A 223 2.80 -4.27 -22.80
C SER A 223 2.71 -3.97 -24.30
N SER A 224 3.79 -4.24 -25.05
CA SER A 224 3.89 -3.97 -26.49
C SER A 224 4.48 -5.14 -27.30
N ALA A 225 5.17 -6.09 -26.66
CA ALA A 225 5.76 -7.25 -27.34
C ALA A 225 5.80 -8.49 -26.44
N ALA A 226 5.60 -9.66 -27.01
CA ALA A 226 5.69 -10.93 -26.29
C ALA A 226 7.11 -11.23 -25.80
N GLY A 227 7.23 -11.93 -24.67
CA GLY A 227 8.48 -12.28 -24.00
C GLY A 227 8.45 -11.99 -22.50
N ASN A 228 9.61 -12.12 -21.87
CA ASN A 228 9.76 -11.96 -20.43
C ASN A 228 10.58 -10.71 -20.14
N ALA A 229 10.09 -9.88 -19.23
CA ALA A 229 10.80 -8.72 -18.71
C ALA A 229 10.92 -8.77 -17.19
N TYR A 230 11.89 -8.04 -16.67
CA TYR A 230 12.04 -7.76 -15.25
C TYR A 230 11.93 -6.26 -15.03
N LEU A 231 11.08 -5.85 -14.09
CA LEU A 231 10.93 -4.45 -13.69
C LEU A 231 11.55 -4.27 -12.30
N ILE A 232 12.61 -3.47 -12.23
CA ILE A 232 13.28 -3.15 -10.97
C ILE A 232 12.77 -1.80 -10.49
N ALA A 233 12.20 -1.75 -9.30
CA ALA A 233 11.90 -0.51 -8.60
C ALA A 233 13.01 -0.20 -7.59
N THR A 234 13.50 1.03 -7.59
CA THR A 234 14.57 1.48 -6.71
C THR A 234 14.13 2.70 -5.91
N TYR A 235 14.37 2.67 -4.60
CA TYR A 235 14.22 3.79 -3.67
C TYR A 235 15.45 3.89 -2.77
N GLN A 236 16.32 4.86 -3.04
CA GLN A 236 17.58 5.02 -2.31
C GLN A 236 18.42 3.73 -2.38
N ILE A 237 18.64 3.06 -1.25
CA ILE A 237 19.36 1.79 -1.16
C ILE A 237 18.46 0.57 -1.38
N TRP A 238 17.15 0.75 -1.40
CA TRP A 238 16.17 -0.32 -1.49
C TRP A 238 15.87 -0.64 -2.95
N SER A 239 15.75 -1.92 -3.26
CA SER A 239 15.22 -2.37 -4.54
C SER A 239 14.47 -3.69 -4.39
N ASP A 240 13.49 -3.90 -5.27
CA ASP A 240 12.77 -5.17 -5.44
C ASP A 240 12.43 -5.31 -6.93
N THR A 241 12.17 -6.54 -7.37
CA THR A 241 11.99 -6.86 -8.78
C THR A 241 10.64 -7.52 -9.01
N ALA A 242 9.88 -7.01 -9.98
CA ALA A 242 8.71 -7.68 -10.52
C ALA A 242 9.06 -8.43 -11.81
N ARG A 243 8.44 -9.58 -12.02
CA ARG A 243 8.55 -10.36 -13.26
C ARG A 243 7.35 -10.08 -14.14
N ILE A 244 7.59 -9.83 -15.42
CA ILE A 244 6.56 -9.55 -16.41
C ILE A 244 6.65 -10.63 -17.49
N TYR A 245 5.54 -11.31 -17.73
CA TYR A 245 5.40 -12.29 -18.79
C TYR A 245 4.38 -11.76 -19.78
N VAL A 246 4.81 -11.36 -20.97
CA VAL A 246 3.91 -10.94 -22.04
C VAL A 246 3.77 -12.09 -23.02
N SER A 247 2.55 -12.54 -23.28
CA SER A 247 2.31 -13.57 -24.29
C SER A 247 0.99 -13.30 -25.02
N ASP A 248 0.99 -13.60 -26.30
CA ASP A 248 -0.21 -13.71 -27.14
C ASP A 248 -0.72 -15.17 -27.23
N THR A 249 0.07 -16.11 -26.72
CA THR A 249 -0.20 -17.54 -26.84
C THR A 249 -0.89 -18.04 -25.57
N PRO A 250 -2.15 -18.48 -25.66
CA PRO A 250 -2.85 -19.04 -24.50
C PRO A 250 -2.19 -20.36 -24.06
N ILE A 251 -2.17 -20.61 -22.76
CA ILE A 251 -1.85 -21.95 -22.23
C ILE A 251 -3.15 -22.75 -22.08
N THR A 252 -3.03 -24.07 -22.03
CA THR A 252 -4.18 -24.96 -21.82
C THR A 252 -4.08 -25.64 -20.46
N ARG A 253 -5.18 -25.62 -19.71
CA ARG A 253 -5.35 -26.39 -18.48
C ARG A 253 -6.55 -27.32 -18.62
N THR A 254 -6.35 -28.58 -18.25
CA THR A 254 -7.45 -29.55 -18.18
C THR A 254 -8.12 -29.45 -16.81
N VAL A 255 -9.43 -29.31 -16.78
CA VAL A 255 -10.25 -29.40 -15.57
C VAL A 255 -11.15 -30.61 -15.65
N THR A 256 -11.30 -31.33 -14.55
CA THR A 256 -12.10 -32.54 -14.47
C THR A 256 -13.27 -32.36 -13.51
N PHE A 257 -14.41 -32.92 -13.91
CA PHE A 257 -15.63 -33.01 -13.12
C PHE A 257 -16.02 -34.46 -12.90
N GLU A 258 -16.39 -34.77 -11.67
CA GLU A 258 -16.99 -36.04 -11.28
C GLU A 258 -18.51 -35.97 -11.48
N PRO A 259 -19.23 -37.11 -11.60
CA PRO A 259 -20.68 -37.12 -11.63
C PRO A 259 -21.29 -36.39 -10.42
N GLY A 260 -22.17 -35.43 -10.69
CA GLY A 260 -22.83 -34.60 -9.69
C GLY A 260 -22.32 -33.15 -9.68
N TRP A 261 -22.53 -32.49 -8.55
CA TRP A 261 -22.18 -31.09 -8.36
C TRP A 261 -20.69 -30.92 -8.08
N ASN A 262 -20.05 -30.03 -8.83
CA ASN A 262 -18.64 -29.70 -8.72
C ASN A 262 -18.48 -28.20 -8.42
N MET A 263 -17.56 -27.86 -7.52
CA MET A 263 -17.15 -26.47 -7.29
C MET A 263 -16.01 -26.08 -8.24
N PHE A 264 -16.27 -25.12 -9.13
CA PHE A 264 -15.40 -24.72 -10.22
C PHE A 264 -15.09 -23.22 -10.18
N SER A 265 -13.89 -22.84 -10.62
CA SER A 265 -13.59 -21.48 -11.06
C SER A 265 -12.65 -21.51 -12.26
N LEU A 266 -12.69 -20.46 -13.09
CA LEU A 266 -11.77 -20.34 -14.22
C LEU A 266 -10.32 -20.25 -13.73
N PRO A 267 -9.42 -21.19 -14.13
CA PRO A 267 -8.00 -21.10 -13.81
C PRO A 267 -7.24 -20.15 -14.75
N LEU A 268 -7.87 -19.81 -15.88
CA LEU A 268 -7.29 -19.02 -16.97
C LEU A 268 -8.32 -17.99 -17.46
N ASN A 269 -7.83 -16.84 -17.92
CA ASN A 269 -8.61 -15.86 -18.64
C ASN A 269 -8.72 -16.27 -20.11
N ALA A 270 -9.70 -17.14 -20.41
CA ALA A 270 -10.04 -17.52 -21.78
C ALA A 270 -10.51 -16.30 -22.59
N PRO A 271 -10.25 -16.22 -23.91
CA PRO A 271 -10.76 -15.14 -24.75
C PRO A 271 -12.28 -15.02 -24.74
N ASP A 272 -12.97 -16.17 -24.70
CA ASP A 272 -14.41 -16.27 -24.59
C ASP A 272 -14.77 -17.09 -23.36
N ARG A 273 -15.33 -16.43 -22.35
CA ARG A 273 -15.66 -17.01 -21.04
C ARG A 273 -17.14 -17.39 -20.93
N ARG A 274 -17.88 -17.44 -22.03
CA ARG A 274 -19.29 -17.87 -22.01
C ARG A 274 -19.38 -19.34 -21.56
N LEU A 275 -20.37 -19.65 -20.72
CA LEU A 275 -20.52 -20.98 -20.13
C LEU A 275 -20.54 -22.08 -21.22
N SER A 276 -21.27 -21.88 -22.31
CA SER A 276 -21.36 -22.85 -23.41
C SER A 276 -20.06 -23.06 -24.19
N VAL A 277 -19.15 -22.08 -24.15
CA VAL A 277 -17.86 -22.15 -24.84
C VAL A 277 -16.83 -22.85 -23.97
N ILE A 278 -16.81 -22.52 -22.68
CA ILE A 278 -15.91 -23.17 -21.71
C ILE A 278 -16.32 -24.63 -21.47
N PHE A 279 -17.63 -24.89 -21.39
CA PHE A 279 -18.18 -26.22 -21.09
C PHE A 279 -19.25 -26.63 -22.11
N PRO A 280 -18.85 -27.07 -23.32
CA PRO A 280 -19.81 -27.60 -24.28
C PRO A 280 -20.53 -28.83 -23.70
N GLY A 281 -21.85 -28.86 -23.82
CA GLY A 281 -22.69 -29.96 -23.33
C GLY A 281 -22.97 -29.94 -21.82
N LEU A 282 -22.55 -28.90 -21.09
CA LEU A 282 -22.88 -28.74 -19.68
C LEU A 282 -24.37 -28.43 -19.49
N VAL A 283 -24.96 -29.03 -18.45
CA VAL A 283 -26.41 -28.95 -18.22
C VAL A 283 -26.79 -27.74 -17.35
N TYR A 284 -26.13 -27.57 -16.20
CA TYR A 284 -26.44 -26.50 -15.25
C TYR A 284 -25.20 -25.94 -14.58
N ALA A 285 -25.18 -24.61 -14.42
CA ALA A 285 -24.24 -23.91 -13.57
C ALA A 285 -24.96 -22.85 -12.72
N PHE A 286 -24.49 -22.67 -11.49
CA PHE A 286 -25.02 -21.70 -10.54
C PHE A 286 -23.88 -20.90 -9.92
N ALA A 287 -24.11 -19.60 -9.70
CA ALA A 287 -23.24 -18.76 -8.89
C ALA A 287 -23.96 -18.37 -7.59
N TRP A 288 -23.22 -18.37 -6.50
CA TRP A 288 -23.72 -17.81 -5.24
C TRP A 288 -23.65 -16.29 -5.28
N ASP A 289 -24.76 -15.64 -4.94
CA ASP A 289 -24.83 -14.22 -4.73
C ASP A 289 -24.98 -13.89 -3.24
N PRO A 290 -23.91 -13.38 -2.58
CA PRO A 290 -23.96 -13.05 -1.17
C PRO A 290 -24.90 -11.87 -0.85
N ALA A 291 -25.16 -10.97 -1.80
CA ALA A 291 -26.05 -9.84 -1.56
C ALA A 291 -27.52 -10.28 -1.42
N SER A 292 -27.91 -11.29 -2.20
CA SER A 292 -29.28 -11.82 -2.22
C SER A 292 -29.44 -13.17 -1.52
N ILE A 293 -28.35 -13.71 -0.96
CA ILE A 293 -28.28 -14.96 -0.19
C ILE A 293 -28.94 -16.12 -0.96
N ARG A 294 -28.65 -16.23 -2.25
CA ARG A 294 -29.23 -17.27 -3.12
C ARG A 294 -28.29 -17.65 -4.25
N TYR A 295 -28.58 -18.80 -4.85
CA TYR A 295 -27.96 -19.20 -6.11
C TYR A 295 -28.70 -18.56 -7.29
N ASN A 296 -27.95 -17.97 -8.20
CA ASN A 296 -28.43 -17.52 -9.50
C ASN A 296 -27.97 -18.51 -10.58
N SER A 297 -28.87 -18.94 -11.45
CA SER A 297 -28.52 -19.77 -12.61
C SER A 297 -27.66 -18.97 -13.58
N ILE A 298 -26.62 -19.61 -14.10
CA ILE A 298 -25.78 -19.06 -15.17
C ILE A 298 -26.29 -19.63 -16.49
N GLY A 299 -26.78 -18.76 -17.36
CA GLY A 299 -27.21 -19.10 -18.70
C GLY A 299 -26.03 -19.49 -19.59
N LEU A 300 -26.31 -20.23 -20.66
CA LEU A 300 -25.29 -20.70 -21.61
C LEU A 300 -24.49 -19.56 -22.25
N LEU A 301 -25.12 -18.40 -22.44
CA LEU A 301 -24.50 -17.20 -23.02
C LEU A 301 -23.87 -16.29 -21.96
N ASP A 302 -24.03 -16.60 -20.68
CA ASP A 302 -23.48 -15.78 -19.60
C ASP A 302 -21.98 -16.01 -19.47
N THR A 303 -21.27 -14.92 -19.16
CA THR A 303 -19.82 -14.92 -19.04
C THR A 303 -19.39 -15.27 -17.62
N LEU A 304 -18.53 -16.27 -17.49
CA LEU A 304 -17.91 -16.64 -16.22
C LEU A 304 -16.85 -15.61 -15.82
N ASN A 305 -17.01 -15.01 -14.65
CA ASN A 305 -16.12 -14.00 -14.10
C ASN A 305 -14.90 -14.62 -13.44
N LEU A 306 -13.74 -13.98 -13.64
CA LEU A 306 -12.49 -14.40 -13.02
C LEU A 306 -12.59 -14.24 -11.50
N GLY A 307 -12.01 -15.18 -10.75
CA GLY A 307 -12.04 -15.17 -9.29
C GLY A 307 -13.40 -15.44 -8.64
N ASN A 308 -14.45 -15.69 -9.42
CA ASN A 308 -15.71 -16.21 -8.93
C ASN A 308 -15.71 -17.74 -8.89
N GLY A 309 -16.39 -18.31 -7.89
CA GLY A 309 -16.71 -19.73 -7.84
C GLY A 309 -18.12 -20.03 -8.36
N TYR A 310 -18.28 -21.23 -8.89
CA TYR A 310 -19.49 -21.73 -9.51
C TYR A 310 -19.76 -23.16 -9.08
N PHE A 311 -21.04 -23.51 -8.92
CA PHE A 311 -21.47 -24.89 -8.84
C PHE A 311 -21.87 -25.37 -10.24
N VAL A 312 -21.26 -26.45 -10.69
CA VAL A 312 -21.41 -26.99 -12.04
C VAL A 312 -21.90 -28.45 -11.94
N LEU A 313 -22.99 -28.79 -12.64
CA LEU A 313 -23.49 -30.16 -12.70
C LEU A 313 -22.90 -30.90 -13.90
N ALA A 314 -22.12 -31.95 -13.62
CA ALA A 314 -21.72 -32.92 -14.62
C ALA A 314 -22.52 -34.22 -14.44
N LEU A 315 -23.02 -34.81 -15.52
CA LEU A 315 -23.79 -36.07 -15.44
C LEU A 315 -22.88 -37.30 -15.47
N ASN A 316 -21.67 -37.15 -16.00
CA ASN A 316 -20.66 -38.19 -16.13
C ASN A 316 -19.29 -37.59 -15.80
N ASP A 317 -18.29 -38.45 -15.58
CA ASP A 317 -16.90 -38.02 -15.56
C ASP A 317 -16.56 -37.27 -16.85
N THR A 318 -16.21 -36.00 -16.72
CA THR A 318 -15.99 -35.11 -17.88
C THR A 318 -14.72 -34.30 -17.69
N ALA A 319 -13.93 -34.17 -18.75
CA ALA A 319 -12.74 -33.33 -18.77
C ALA A 319 -12.90 -32.22 -19.83
N TYR A 320 -12.58 -31.00 -19.45
CA TYR A 320 -12.61 -29.84 -20.33
C TYR A 320 -11.22 -29.22 -20.42
N ASN A 321 -10.77 -28.96 -21.65
CA ASN A 321 -9.54 -28.23 -21.91
C ASN A 321 -9.87 -26.76 -22.04
N ILE A 322 -9.42 -25.98 -21.06
CA ILE A 322 -9.59 -24.53 -21.05
C ILE A 322 -8.30 -23.93 -21.58
N SER A 323 -8.38 -23.25 -22.71
CA SER A 323 -7.28 -22.46 -23.26
C SER A 323 -7.49 -20.99 -22.91
N GLY A 324 -6.47 -20.36 -22.35
CA GLY A 324 -6.53 -18.97 -21.96
C GLY A 324 -5.23 -18.48 -21.36
N PHE A 325 -5.28 -17.28 -20.82
CA PHE A 325 -4.08 -16.63 -20.28
C PHE A 325 -4.02 -16.84 -18.76
N PRO A 326 -2.82 -17.01 -18.18
CA PRO A 326 -2.65 -17.24 -16.74
C PRO A 326 -3.33 -16.16 -15.88
N ILE A 327 -4.06 -16.57 -14.85
CA ILE A 327 -4.53 -15.66 -13.78
C ILE A 327 -3.53 -15.77 -12.63
N SER A 328 -2.70 -14.73 -12.42
CA SER A 328 -1.65 -14.74 -11.39
C SER A 328 -2.03 -14.00 -10.11
N MET A 329 -3.07 -13.19 -10.14
CA MET A 329 -3.60 -12.44 -9.00
C MET A 329 -5.11 -12.26 -9.15
N ILE A 330 -5.82 -12.34 -8.03
CA ILE A 330 -7.22 -11.96 -7.90
C ILE A 330 -7.32 -10.97 -6.75
N GLU A 331 -7.98 -9.85 -7.00
CA GLU A 331 -8.40 -8.89 -5.99
C GLU A 331 -9.90 -8.61 -6.18
N ARG A 332 -10.67 -8.68 -5.09
CA ARG A 332 -12.11 -8.44 -5.14
C ARG A 332 -12.68 -8.08 -3.78
N THR A 333 -13.82 -7.40 -3.80
CA THR A 333 -14.62 -7.16 -2.60
C THR A 333 -15.53 -8.34 -2.31
N LEU A 334 -15.53 -8.80 -1.07
CA LEU A 334 -16.44 -9.80 -0.52
C LEU A 334 -17.51 -9.09 0.33
N LEU A 335 -18.72 -9.62 0.32
CA LEU A 335 -19.83 -9.12 1.12
C LEU A 335 -20.01 -9.96 2.40
N PRO A 336 -20.62 -9.41 3.46
CA PRO A 336 -20.88 -10.17 4.69
C PRO A 336 -21.60 -11.50 4.41
N GLY A 337 -21.15 -12.58 5.06
CA GLY A 337 -21.64 -13.93 4.88
C GLY A 337 -20.74 -14.81 4.02
N TRP A 338 -21.33 -15.87 3.47
CA TRP A 338 -20.61 -16.86 2.66
C TRP A 338 -20.29 -16.30 1.28
N ASN A 339 -19.06 -16.50 0.81
CA ASN A 339 -18.60 -16.12 -0.52
C ASN A 339 -17.90 -17.30 -1.19
N MET A 340 -18.05 -17.43 -2.51
CA MET A 340 -17.28 -18.38 -3.31
C MET A 340 -16.10 -17.69 -3.98
N LEU A 341 -14.89 -18.13 -3.62
CA LEU A 341 -13.62 -17.64 -4.16
C LEU A 341 -13.07 -18.61 -5.21
N GLY A 342 -12.60 -18.07 -6.32
CA GLY A 342 -11.93 -18.84 -7.38
C GLY A 342 -10.45 -19.12 -7.09
N SER A 343 -9.82 -19.86 -7.99
CA SER A 343 -8.40 -20.25 -7.94
C SER A 343 -7.58 -19.50 -8.99
N LEU A 344 -6.26 -19.62 -8.90
CA LEU A 344 -5.30 -19.06 -9.86
C LEU A 344 -4.83 -20.14 -10.86
N VAL A 345 -3.94 -19.76 -11.77
CA VAL A 345 -3.26 -20.68 -12.70
C VAL A 345 -2.41 -21.74 -12.01
N ASP A 346 -1.96 -21.46 -10.79
CA ASP A 346 -1.10 -22.30 -9.96
C ASP A 346 -1.74 -22.54 -8.60
N THR A 347 -1.36 -23.67 -7.97
CA THR A 347 -1.79 -23.99 -6.62
C THR A 347 -1.16 -23.02 -5.62
N ILE A 348 -1.98 -22.42 -4.76
CA ILE A 348 -1.51 -21.54 -3.67
C ILE A 348 -1.96 -22.07 -2.30
N PRO A 349 -1.18 -21.84 -1.23
CA PRO A 349 -1.62 -22.08 0.15
C PRO A 349 -2.79 -21.16 0.55
N ALA A 350 -3.74 -21.67 1.35
CA ALA A 350 -4.89 -20.89 1.82
C ALA A 350 -4.49 -19.71 2.74
N ASP A 351 -3.39 -19.82 3.49
CA ASP A 351 -2.84 -18.76 4.33
C ASP A 351 -2.19 -17.60 3.54
N SER A 352 -1.93 -17.82 2.25
CA SER A 352 -1.45 -16.79 1.32
C SER A 352 -2.56 -15.81 0.92
N VAL A 353 -3.83 -16.17 1.12
CA VAL A 353 -4.99 -15.31 0.87
C VAL A 353 -5.07 -14.20 1.92
N LYS A 354 -5.04 -12.95 1.47
CA LYS A 354 -5.03 -11.75 2.32
C LYS A 354 -6.39 -11.07 2.31
N PHE A 355 -6.79 -10.61 3.49
CA PHE A 355 -8.04 -9.90 3.70
C PHE A 355 -7.75 -8.54 4.32
N THR A 356 -8.52 -7.53 3.94
CA THR A 356 -8.42 -6.16 4.45
C THR A 356 -9.82 -5.63 4.74
N PRO A 357 -10.20 -5.44 6.03
CA PRO A 357 -9.49 -5.82 7.25
C PRO A 357 -9.20 -7.33 7.39
N ARG A 358 -8.11 -7.69 8.08
CA ARG A 358 -7.68 -9.10 8.23
C ARG A 358 -8.69 -9.94 9.02
N ASP A 359 -9.24 -9.36 10.09
CA ASP A 359 -10.06 -10.09 11.06
C ASP A 359 -11.49 -10.35 10.57
N ASN A 360 -11.83 -9.85 9.38
CA ASN A 360 -13.14 -10.06 8.81
C ASN A 360 -13.30 -11.47 8.21
N PHE A 361 -12.22 -12.22 7.97
CA PHE A 361 -12.31 -13.60 7.49
C PHE A 361 -12.40 -14.59 8.65
N VAL A 362 -13.37 -15.50 8.55
CA VAL A 362 -13.56 -16.60 9.52
C VAL A 362 -13.05 -17.89 8.88
N PRO A 363 -11.86 -18.39 9.29
CA PRO A 363 -11.35 -19.67 8.79
C PRO A 363 -12.22 -20.85 9.25
N PRO A 364 -12.20 -21.99 8.52
CA PRO A 364 -11.37 -22.29 7.35
C PRO A 364 -12.09 -22.06 6.01
N PHE A 365 -11.39 -22.35 4.90
CA PHE A 365 -12.04 -22.50 3.59
C PHE A 365 -12.59 -23.91 3.40
N TYR A 366 -13.69 -24.02 2.65
CA TYR A 366 -14.35 -25.30 2.36
C TYR A 366 -14.49 -25.55 0.86
N ILE A 367 -14.34 -26.82 0.45
CA ILE A 367 -14.59 -27.30 -0.91
C ILE A 367 -15.61 -28.44 -0.87
N TYR A 368 -16.51 -28.51 -1.86
CA TYR A 368 -17.45 -29.61 -1.99
C TYR A 368 -16.78 -30.81 -2.65
N ASN A 369 -16.85 -31.98 -2.00
CA ASN A 369 -16.41 -33.25 -2.53
C ASN A 369 -17.60 -33.96 -3.21
N PRO A 370 -17.61 -34.11 -4.56
CA PRO A 370 -18.73 -34.71 -5.28
C PRO A 370 -18.95 -36.18 -4.93
N SER A 371 -17.86 -36.96 -4.83
CA SER A 371 -17.89 -38.38 -4.46
C SER A 371 -18.48 -38.63 -3.07
N LEU A 372 -18.06 -37.86 -2.06
CA LEU A 372 -18.52 -38.00 -0.67
C LEU A 372 -19.79 -37.19 -0.38
N LYS A 373 -20.24 -36.35 -1.32
CA LYS A 373 -21.39 -35.45 -1.23
C LYS A 373 -21.39 -34.57 0.03
N ARG A 374 -20.21 -34.08 0.43
CA ARG A 374 -20.03 -33.25 1.63
C ARG A 374 -18.97 -32.18 1.42
N TYR A 375 -19.00 -31.14 2.26
CA TYR A 375 -17.93 -30.16 2.30
C TYR A 375 -16.74 -30.67 3.12
N GLU A 376 -15.54 -30.34 2.66
CA GLU A 376 -14.28 -30.66 3.32
C GLU A 376 -13.44 -29.39 3.48
N VAL A 377 -12.64 -29.35 4.53
CA VAL A 377 -11.71 -28.23 4.77
C VAL A 377 -10.59 -28.30 3.74
N SER A 378 -10.21 -27.14 3.19
CA SER A 378 -9.06 -27.05 2.30
C SER A 378 -8.04 -26.03 2.79
N SER A 379 -6.78 -26.44 2.79
CA SER A 379 -5.62 -25.60 3.11
C SER A 379 -4.88 -25.09 1.87
N ILE A 380 -5.38 -25.39 0.66
CA ILE A 380 -4.79 -24.98 -0.62
C ILE A 380 -5.89 -24.63 -1.63
N PHE A 381 -5.58 -23.70 -2.54
CA PHE A 381 -6.42 -23.38 -3.68
C PHE A 381 -5.79 -24.02 -4.91
N VAL A 382 -6.48 -24.96 -5.54
CA VAL A 382 -6.02 -25.73 -6.70
C VAL A 382 -6.65 -25.13 -7.98
N PRO A 383 -5.90 -24.99 -9.09
CA PRO A 383 -6.43 -24.49 -10.34
C PRO A 383 -7.69 -25.24 -10.79
N GLY A 384 -8.72 -24.49 -11.18
CA GLY A 384 -9.99 -25.04 -11.65
C GLY A 384 -11.00 -25.34 -10.55
N LYS A 385 -10.65 -25.16 -9.27
CA LYS A 385 -11.56 -25.37 -8.14
C LYS A 385 -11.99 -24.04 -7.53
N SER A 386 -13.09 -24.04 -6.79
CA SER A 386 -13.53 -22.88 -6.00
C SER A 386 -13.79 -23.26 -4.55
N TYR A 387 -13.76 -22.28 -3.67
CA TYR A 387 -13.78 -22.48 -2.23
C TYR A 387 -14.77 -21.54 -1.55
N TRP A 388 -15.46 -22.03 -0.56
CA TRP A 388 -16.27 -21.21 0.34
C TRP A 388 -15.38 -20.55 1.38
N GLY A 389 -15.56 -19.24 1.57
CA GLY A 389 -15.03 -18.49 2.69
C GLY A 389 -16.15 -17.68 3.35
N LEU A 390 -16.14 -17.63 4.68
CA LEU A 390 -17.06 -16.82 5.46
C LEU A 390 -16.37 -15.50 5.84
N VAL A 391 -17.03 -14.38 5.59
CA VAL A 391 -16.60 -13.08 6.11
C VAL A 391 -17.70 -12.43 6.94
N ILE A 392 -17.33 -11.71 8.00
CA ILE A 392 -18.29 -11.08 8.93
C ILE A 392 -18.68 -9.65 8.52
N ASP A 393 -17.87 -8.99 7.70
CA ASP A 393 -18.17 -7.67 7.14
C ASP A 393 -17.59 -7.54 5.71
N THR A 394 -17.98 -6.49 4.99
CA THR A 394 -17.46 -6.14 3.66
C THR A 394 -15.95 -6.01 3.72
N THR A 395 -15.25 -6.75 2.86
CA THR A 395 -13.79 -6.95 2.98
C THR A 395 -13.16 -7.08 1.61
N GLN A 396 -11.99 -6.45 1.41
CA GLN A 396 -11.17 -6.75 0.23
C GLN A 396 -10.41 -8.05 0.44
N VAL A 397 -10.45 -8.94 -0.54
CA VAL A 397 -9.60 -10.14 -0.59
C VAL A 397 -8.61 -10.02 -1.74
N MET A 398 -7.36 -10.36 -1.48
CA MET A 398 -6.27 -10.41 -2.46
C MET A 398 -5.47 -11.69 -2.31
N TYR A 399 -5.23 -12.39 -3.40
CA TYR A 399 -4.34 -13.55 -3.44
C TYR A 399 -3.62 -13.62 -4.79
N ARG A 400 -2.37 -14.06 -4.73
CA ARG A 400 -1.47 -14.13 -5.88
C ARG A 400 -0.65 -15.41 -5.84
N LYS A 401 -0.12 -15.80 -7.00
CA LYS A 401 0.79 -16.94 -7.13
C LYS A 401 1.95 -16.84 -6.12
N THR A 402 2.19 -17.90 -5.37
CA THR A 402 3.34 -18.00 -4.45
C THR A 402 4.64 -18.22 -5.22
N ARG A 403 5.71 -17.52 -4.81
CA ARG A 403 7.07 -17.67 -5.37
C ARG A 403 7.48 -19.15 -5.30
N ARG A 404 7.93 -19.74 -6.41
CA ARG A 404 8.76 -20.96 -6.40
C ARG A 404 10.21 -20.56 -6.21
#